data_AF-A0A8J8SCS4-F1
#
_entry.id   AF-A0A8J8SCS4-F1
#
_cell.length_a   1.000
_cell.length_b   1.000
_cell.length_c   1.000
_cell.angle_alpha   90.00
_cell.angle_beta   90.00
_cell.angle_gamma   90.00
#
_symmetry.space_group_name_H-M   'P 1'
#
loop_
_entity.id
_entity.type
_entity.pdbx_description
1 polymer ?
#
loop_
_entity_poly.entity_id
_entity_poly.type
_entity_poly.pdbx_seq_one_letter_code
_entity_poly.pdbx_strand_id
1 'polypeptide(L)'
;MKGDIMKDLIQDIYPNKAQYLAGEPVEIVIEWNPDIKPTDVCISLVVSHLDEKYLSITKTVDNKSGNSIIEIEPLEVNGYGVDISIFDEEKIVTTYSTAVDVASSHKDSPRYGFLSDFESDDVLDDEDVLSMKKLHINMVQFYDWMYRHDDLVNEEENYIDLMGKKISLNAIKNKIDLCHKNGMKAIAYGAVYAASKPFYENHKDEALYNSNMQPISFIDKFIIMNIEEKSPWHRHIINEYERAIRVLDFDGIHMDTYGYPKKAVSKLSDDNHIVNLENEFPVLINNTREQLSKVKRDVTLIFNNVGNWPVSTTSVADQDMVYIEVWNPYSTYNHIQSIIRDTRRETDKPIILAAYLKPFMDEGEEAGAYALKILTAAIISNGAYHLILGENQGVLTQGYYVDYTKISDNLFSEIRKYYDFMIRYSDLFYDKSLIDVSMTHAYGDNMEYVFEGDDFSATADSNKIWTIIRESADTKLISLINLKGNDVIWNKGKKQPKMNSAINLKIQVEKEVEDVYISSPEQAAPVKCPYNIVAGERGNILIMDINKLEMWTVIVIKLG
;
A
#
# COMPACT_ATOMS: atom_id res chain seq x y z
N MET A 1 -35.74 -20.21 -3.25
CA MET A 1 -35.92 -19.13 -2.25
C MET A 1 -36.41 -17.90 -3.03
N LYS A 2 -37.09 -16.89 -2.46
CA LYS A 2 -37.45 -15.72 -3.29
C LYS A 2 -36.16 -14.97 -3.66
N GLY A 3 -36.00 -14.57 -4.92
CA GLY A 3 -34.76 -13.95 -5.44
C GLY A 3 -34.23 -12.76 -4.64
N ASP A 4 -35.09 -11.98 -3.96
CA ASP A 4 -34.65 -10.87 -3.12
C ASP A 4 -33.91 -11.32 -1.85
N ILE A 5 -34.29 -12.45 -1.24
CA ILE A 5 -33.59 -13.02 -0.07
C ILE A 5 -32.22 -13.60 -0.48
N MET A 6 -32.09 -14.08 -1.71
CA MET A 6 -30.84 -14.65 -2.23
C MET A 6 -29.77 -13.59 -2.52
N LYS A 7 -30.14 -12.31 -2.68
CA LYS A 7 -29.20 -11.21 -2.91
C LYS A 7 -28.43 -10.79 -1.67
N ASP A 8 -29.01 -11.03 -0.50
CA ASP A 8 -28.43 -10.62 0.78
C ASP A 8 -27.85 -11.81 1.56
N LEU A 9 -27.74 -12.97 0.90
CA LEU A 9 -27.39 -14.24 1.54
C LEU A 9 -25.94 -14.30 2.01
N ILE A 10 -25.03 -13.76 1.20
CA ILE A 10 -23.62 -13.61 1.54
C ILE A 10 -23.43 -12.18 2.06
N GLN A 11 -22.86 -12.08 3.25
CA GLN A 11 -22.45 -10.81 3.85
C GLN A 11 -21.12 -10.34 3.26
N ASP A 12 -20.17 -11.27 3.08
CA ASP A 12 -18.83 -10.93 2.62
C ASP A 12 -18.10 -12.14 1.98
N ILE A 13 -17.13 -11.85 1.11
CA ILE A 13 -16.16 -12.83 0.60
C ILE A 13 -14.75 -12.26 0.65
N TYR A 14 -13.77 -13.09 1.02
CA TYR A 14 -12.36 -12.69 1.12
C TYR A 14 -11.45 -13.92 1.21
N PRO A 15 -10.16 -13.82 0.85
CA PRO A 15 -9.19 -14.88 1.10
C PRO A 15 -8.90 -15.06 2.59
N ASN A 16 -8.56 -16.28 3.02
CA ASN A 16 -8.22 -16.56 4.42
C ASN A 16 -6.85 -15.99 4.85
N LYS A 17 -6.01 -15.60 3.90
CA LYS A 17 -4.72 -14.91 4.07
C LYS A 17 -4.67 -13.64 3.22
N ALA A 18 -3.89 -12.66 3.67
CA ALA A 18 -3.61 -11.44 2.92
C ALA A 18 -2.72 -11.63 1.69
N GLN A 19 -1.94 -12.72 1.69
CA GLN A 19 -1.07 -13.15 0.60
C GLN A 19 -0.79 -14.64 0.75
N TYR A 20 -0.67 -15.32 -0.39
CA TYR A 20 -0.22 -16.71 -0.46
C TYR A 20 1.16 -16.76 -1.09
N LEU A 21 2.01 -17.67 -0.62
CA LEU A 21 3.26 -17.98 -1.29
C LEU A 21 3.06 -19.06 -2.34
N ALA A 22 3.90 -19.06 -3.37
CA ALA A 22 3.87 -20.06 -4.44
C ALA A 22 3.81 -21.49 -3.87
N GLY A 23 2.82 -22.27 -4.31
CA GLY A 23 2.59 -23.64 -3.87
C GLY A 23 1.67 -23.80 -2.65
N GLU A 24 1.24 -22.71 -2.02
CA GLU A 24 0.19 -22.76 -0.99
C GLU A 24 -1.20 -22.91 -1.63
N PRO A 25 -2.09 -23.75 -1.06
CA PRO A 25 -3.49 -23.77 -1.48
C PRO A 25 -4.17 -22.46 -1.10
N VAL A 26 -5.10 -22.03 -1.93
CA VAL A 26 -5.87 -20.79 -1.73
C VAL A 26 -7.21 -21.13 -1.09
N GLU A 27 -7.61 -20.40 -0.06
CA GLU A 27 -8.89 -20.60 0.62
C GLU A 27 -9.72 -19.32 0.56
N ILE A 28 -10.91 -19.41 -0.02
CA ILE A 28 -11.87 -18.31 -0.06
C ILE A 28 -12.92 -18.52 1.02
N VAL A 29 -13.02 -17.55 1.92
CA VAL A 29 -14.03 -17.50 2.98
C VAL A 29 -15.30 -16.87 2.44
N ILE A 30 -16.43 -17.53 2.67
CA ILE A 30 -17.76 -16.98 2.48
C ILE A 30 -18.35 -16.72 3.86
N GLU A 31 -18.55 -15.45 4.17
CA GLU A 31 -19.24 -14.98 5.37
C GLU A 31 -20.73 -14.83 5.05
N TRP A 32 -21.56 -15.60 5.75
CA TRP A 32 -23.00 -15.63 5.50
C TRP A 32 -23.72 -14.58 6.33
N ASN A 33 -24.79 -14.02 5.79
CA ASN A 33 -25.63 -13.10 6.53
C ASN A 33 -26.33 -13.84 7.70
N PRO A 34 -26.06 -13.46 8.96
CA PRO A 34 -26.59 -14.15 10.14
C PRO A 34 -28.11 -14.01 10.28
N ASP A 35 -28.72 -13.01 9.65
CA ASP A 35 -30.17 -12.76 9.71
C ASP A 35 -30.98 -13.69 8.80
N ILE A 36 -30.31 -14.44 7.90
CA ILE A 36 -30.95 -15.33 6.93
C ILE A 36 -30.85 -16.78 7.39
N LYS A 37 -32.00 -17.48 7.39
CA LYS A 37 -32.08 -18.87 7.85
C LYS A 37 -31.15 -19.79 7.03
N PRO A 38 -30.54 -20.80 7.69
CA PRO A 38 -29.67 -21.71 7.00
C PRO A 38 -30.33 -22.46 5.83
N THR A 39 -29.63 -22.56 4.72
CA THR A 39 -30.07 -23.18 3.47
C THR A 39 -28.87 -23.73 2.68
N ASP A 40 -29.14 -24.61 1.72
CA ASP A 40 -28.12 -25.07 0.78
C ASP A 40 -28.12 -24.14 -0.44
N VAL A 41 -26.94 -23.70 -0.87
CA VAL A 41 -26.75 -22.67 -1.90
C VAL A 41 -25.86 -23.23 -2.99
N CYS A 42 -26.35 -23.21 -4.23
CA CYS A 42 -25.50 -23.49 -5.39
C CYS A 42 -24.76 -22.21 -5.79
N ILE A 43 -23.44 -22.26 -5.77
CA ILE A 43 -22.56 -21.16 -6.16
C ILE A 43 -21.69 -21.57 -7.36
N SER A 44 -21.34 -20.59 -8.19
CA SER A 44 -20.24 -20.71 -9.15
C SER A 44 -19.14 -19.76 -8.75
N LEU A 45 -17.97 -20.30 -8.42
CA LEU A 45 -16.74 -19.56 -8.27
C LEU A 45 -16.00 -19.52 -9.61
N VAL A 46 -15.51 -18.35 -9.99
CA VAL A 46 -14.64 -18.14 -11.16
C VAL A 46 -13.38 -17.44 -10.68
N VAL A 47 -12.22 -18.00 -11.04
CA VAL A 47 -10.91 -17.34 -10.87
C VAL A 47 -10.46 -16.85 -12.24
N SER A 48 -10.08 -15.58 -12.34
CA SER A 48 -9.52 -14.99 -13.55
C SER A 48 -8.13 -14.41 -13.31
N HIS A 49 -7.24 -14.57 -14.27
CA HIS A 49 -6.01 -13.79 -14.38
C HIS A 49 -6.26 -12.75 -15.46
N LEU A 50 -6.32 -11.47 -15.06
CA LEU A 50 -6.80 -10.40 -15.94
C LEU A 50 -8.17 -10.77 -16.56
N ASP A 51 -8.30 -10.72 -17.88
CA ASP A 51 -9.46 -11.11 -18.70
C ASP A 51 -9.56 -12.61 -18.99
N GLU A 52 -8.54 -13.39 -18.66
CA GLU A 52 -8.51 -14.82 -18.92
C GLU A 52 -9.11 -15.61 -17.76
N LYS A 53 -10.08 -16.46 -18.08
CA LYS A 53 -10.69 -17.37 -17.11
C LYS A 53 -9.73 -18.52 -16.82
N TYR A 54 -9.17 -18.52 -15.62
CA TYR A 54 -8.23 -19.54 -15.16
C TYR A 54 -8.94 -20.80 -14.68
N LEU A 55 -9.95 -20.65 -13.81
CA LEU A 55 -10.67 -21.76 -13.19
C LEU A 55 -12.15 -21.44 -12.99
N SER A 56 -12.98 -22.48 -12.94
CA SER A 56 -14.36 -22.37 -12.47
C SER A 56 -14.84 -23.61 -11.75
N ILE A 57 -15.48 -23.39 -10.61
CA ILE A 57 -15.99 -24.42 -9.71
C ILE A 57 -17.46 -24.15 -9.46
N THR A 58 -18.32 -25.12 -9.73
CA THR A 58 -19.72 -25.09 -9.25
C THR A 58 -19.83 -26.04 -8.07
N LYS A 59 -20.32 -25.54 -6.93
CA LYS A 59 -20.45 -26.34 -5.71
C LYS A 59 -21.70 -25.93 -4.94
N THR A 60 -22.31 -26.90 -4.26
CA THR A 60 -23.30 -26.61 -3.23
C THR A 60 -22.58 -26.41 -1.90
N VAL A 61 -22.80 -25.26 -1.28
CA VAL A 61 -22.31 -24.91 0.06
C VAL A 61 -23.49 -24.71 1.00
N ASP A 62 -23.29 -24.93 2.29
CA ASP A 62 -24.29 -24.65 3.31
C ASP A 62 -23.77 -23.65 4.33
N ASN A 63 -24.67 -22.82 4.84
CA ASN A 63 -24.42 -21.84 5.90
C ASN A 63 -24.86 -22.35 7.28
N LYS A 64 -24.95 -23.67 7.50
CA LYS A 64 -25.45 -24.25 8.75
C LYS A 64 -24.40 -24.25 9.87
N SER A 65 -23.12 -24.13 9.51
CA SER A 65 -21.97 -24.28 10.43
C SER A 65 -21.12 -23.00 10.56
N GLY A 66 -21.69 -21.84 10.24
CA GLY A 66 -20.97 -20.56 10.16
C GLY A 66 -20.36 -20.34 8.77
N ASN A 67 -19.23 -19.64 8.70
CA ASN A 67 -18.54 -19.32 7.44
C ASN A 67 -18.20 -20.61 6.66
N SER A 68 -18.33 -20.54 5.34
CA SER A 68 -17.89 -21.63 4.45
C SER A 68 -16.51 -21.32 3.88
N ILE A 69 -15.73 -22.36 3.62
CA ILE A 69 -14.41 -22.25 2.97
C ILE A 69 -14.44 -23.01 1.65
N ILE A 70 -13.97 -22.36 0.59
CA ILE A 70 -13.71 -22.98 -0.70
C ILE A 70 -12.21 -23.04 -0.90
N GLU A 71 -11.68 -24.25 -0.87
CA GLU A 71 -10.28 -24.52 -1.21
C GLU A 71 -10.11 -24.58 -2.73
N ILE A 72 -9.05 -23.94 -3.20
CA ILE A 72 -8.61 -23.86 -4.58
C ILE A 72 -7.17 -24.38 -4.59
N GLU A 73 -6.87 -25.26 -5.55
CA GLU A 73 -5.51 -25.77 -5.76
C GLU A 73 -4.50 -24.62 -5.91
N PRO A 74 -3.23 -24.82 -5.52
CA PRO A 74 -2.22 -23.78 -5.63
C PRO A 74 -2.20 -23.10 -7.00
N LEU A 75 -2.23 -21.78 -7.01
CA LEU A 75 -2.18 -20.96 -8.22
C LEU A 75 -0.73 -20.57 -8.53
N GLU A 76 -0.47 -20.14 -9.77
CA GLU A 76 0.81 -19.56 -10.16
C GLU A 76 0.98 -18.16 -9.55
N VAL A 77 2.22 -17.65 -9.53
CA VAL A 77 2.55 -16.32 -8.97
C VAL A 77 1.97 -15.23 -9.87
N ASN A 78 0.85 -14.65 -9.47
CA ASN A 78 0.10 -13.59 -10.15
C ASN A 78 -0.93 -12.98 -9.17
N GLY A 79 -1.53 -11.88 -9.60
CA GLY A 79 -2.77 -11.35 -9.01
C GLY A 79 -4.01 -11.93 -9.70
N TYR A 80 -4.97 -12.42 -8.93
CA TYR A 80 -6.20 -13.03 -9.47
C TYR A 80 -7.46 -12.30 -9.02
N GLY A 81 -8.44 -12.25 -9.91
CA GLY A 81 -9.82 -11.94 -9.58
C GLY A 81 -10.58 -13.20 -9.16
N VAL A 82 -11.39 -13.12 -8.11
CA VAL A 82 -12.31 -14.19 -7.70
C VAL A 82 -13.73 -13.64 -7.68
N ASP A 83 -14.61 -14.26 -8.46
CA ASP A 83 -16.02 -13.90 -8.58
C ASP A 83 -16.91 -15.09 -8.17
N ILE A 84 -17.80 -14.89 -7.20
CA ILE A 84 -18.76 -15.89 -6.72
C ILE A 84 -20.17 -15.45 -7.10
N SER A 85 -20.81 -16.22 -7.98
CA SER A 85 -22.19 -16.00 -8.39
C SER A 85 -23.14 -16.97 -7.70
N ILE A 86 -24.28 -16.46 -7.20
CA ILE A 86 -25.38 -17.26 -6.67
C ILE A 86 -26.44 -17.44 -7.77
N PHE A 87 -26.94 -18.67 -7.92
CA PHE A 87 -27.98 -19.01 -8.89
C PHE A 87 -29.33 -19.25 -8.21
N ASP A 88 -30.40 -18.79 -8.87
CA ASP A 88 -31.75 -19.29 -8.67
C ASP A 88 -32.19 -19.96 -9.97
N GLU A 89 -32.38 -21.27 -9.92
CA GLU A 89 -32.52 -22.14 -11.10
C GLU A 89 -31.33 -22.00 -12.07
N GLU A 90 -31.48 -21.28 -13.18
CA GLU A 90 -30.44 -21.05 -14.20
C GLU A 90 -29.98 -19.59 -14.29
N LYS A 91 -30.50 -18.69 -13.45
CA LYS A 91 -30.19 -17.25 -13.50
C LYS A 91 -29.28 -16.83 -12.36
N ILE A 92 -28.26 -16.06 -12.71
CA ILE A 92 -27.42 -15.36 -11.72
C ILE A 92 -28.28 -14.32 -11.00
N VAL A 93 -28.37 -14.43 -9.68
CA VAL A 93 -29.11 -13.50 -8.81
C VAL A 93 -28.22 -12.33 -8.39
N THR A 94 -26.99 -12.63 -8.00
CA THR A 94 -25.98 -11.68 -7.55
C THR A 94 -24.58 -12.28 -7.74
N THR A 95 -23.58 -11.41 -7.83
CA THR A 95 -22.16 -11.77 -7.89
C THR A 95 -21.40 -10.95 -6.86
N TYR A 96 -20.54 -11.61 -6.11
CA TYR A 96 -19.60 -11.01 -5.17
C TYR A 96 -18.20 -11.17 -5.73
N SER A 97 -17.33 -10.19 -5.49
CA SER A 97 -15.97 -10.15 -6.02
C SER A 97 -14.96 -9.91 -4.90
N THR A 98 -13.83 -10.60 -4.98
CA THR A 98 -12.60 -10.31 -4.22
C THR A 98 -11.40 -10.61 -5.12
N ALA A 99 -10.20 -10.62 -4.55
CA ALA A 99 -8.96 -10.92 -5.24
C ALA A 99 -8.05 -11.83 -4.40
N VAL A 100 -7.04 -12.40 -5.04
CA VAL A 100 -6.04 -13.27 -4.42
C VAL A 100 -4.66 -12.87 -4.92
N ASP A 101 -3.74 -12.62 -4.00
CA ASP A 101 -2.34 -12.33 -4.28
C ASP A 101 -1.48 -13.58 -4.03
N VAL A 102 -0.86 -14.10 -5.09
CA VAL A 102 0.10 -15.21 -4.99
C VAL A 102 1.48 -14.71 -5.38
N ALA A 103 2.43 -14.75 -4.45
CA ALA A 103 3.75 -14.18 -4.62
C ALA A 103 4.88 -15.22 -4.46
N SER A 104 6.04 -14.96 -5.06
CA SER A 104 7.25 -15.76 -4.79
C SER A 104 7.87 -15.40 -3.44
N SER A 105 7.73 -14.13 -3.04
CA SER A 105 8.19 -13.56 -1.79
C SER A 105 7.18 -12.52 -1.31
N HIS A 106 7.05 -12.35 0.00
CA HIS A 106 6.18 -11.31 0.55
C HIS A 106 6.56 -9.88 0.13
N LYS A 107 7.80 -9.71 -0.34
CA LYS A 107 8.39 -8.45 -0.78
C LYS A 107 7.99 -8.04 -2.19
N ASP A 108 7.46 -8.95 -3.00
CA ASP A 108 7.21 -8.70 -4.43
C ASP A 108 5.98 -7.80 -4.65
N SER A 109 4.99 -7.92 -3.78
CA SER A 109 3.73 -7.16 -3.83
C SER A 109 3.41 -6.58 -2.44
N PRO A 110 4.14 -5.56 -1.94
CA PRO A 110 4.01 -5.13 -0.56
C PRO A 110 2.84 -4.17 -0.34
N ARG A 111 1.91 -4.55 0.53
CA ARG A 111 0.78 -3.73 0.98
C ARG A 111 0.95 -3.51 2.45
N TYR A 112 1.36 -2.29 2.79
CA TYR A 112 1.91 -1.98 4.11
C TYR A 112 0.86 -1.27 4.95
N GLY A 113 0.43 -1.90 6.04
CA GLY A 113 -0.45 -1.31 7.03
C GLY A 113 0.28 -0.97 8.32
N PHE A 114 -0.48 -0.65 9.37
CA PHE A 114 0.07 -0.32 10.67
C PHE A 114 -0.74 -0.88 11.84
N LEU A 115 -0.05 -1.05 12.96
CA LEU A 115 -0.60 -1.24 14.30
C LEU A 115 0.16 -0.29 15.23
N SER A 116 -0.54 0.34 16.15
CA SER A 116 -0.05 1.24 17.17
C SER A 116 -0.63 0.96 18.55
N ASP A 117 -1.69 0.16 18.68
CA ASP A 117 -2.34 -0.15 19.97
C ASP A 117 -1.95 -1.54 20.48
N PHE A 118 -1.40 -1.53 21.71
CA PHE A 118 -0.76 -2.68 22.36
C PHE A 118 -1.03 -2.70 23.87
N GLU A 119 -2.17 -2.19 24.33
CA GLU A 119 -2.57 -2.27 25.73
C GLU A 119 -2.98 -3.70 26.12
N SER A 120 -3.22 -3.94 27.41
CA SER A 120 -3.61 -5.27 27.89
C SER A 120 -4.95 -5.76 27.34
N ASP A 121 -5.83 -4.83 26.97
CA ASP A 121 -7.15 -5.15 26.41
C ASP A 121 -7.02 -5.66 24.96
N ASP A 122 -5.93 -5.34 24.27
CA ASP A 122 -5.63 -5.77 22.89
C ASP A 122 -5.06 -7.19 22.81
N VAL A 123 -4.81 -7.85 23.95
CA VAL A 123 -4.20 -9.20 23.97
C VAL A 123 -5.08 -10.24 23.26
N LEU A 124 -6.39 -10.06 23.27
CA LEU A 124 -7.35 -10.99 22.66
C LEU A 124 -8.12 -10.36 21.49
N ASP A 125 -7.79 -9.13 21.10
CA ASP A 125 -8.40 -8.47 19.94
C ASP A 125 -7.70 -8.96 18.66
N ASP A 126 -8.49 -9.48 17.72
CA ASP A 126 -8.06 -9.86 16.39
C ASP A 126 -8.75 -9.06 15.28
N GLU A 127 -9.66 -8.14 15.62
CA GLU A 127 -10.48 -7.40 14.65
C GLU A 127 -9.63 -6.52 13.73
N ASP A 128 -8.50 -6.01 14.23
CA ASP A 128 -7.53 -5.20 13.49
C ASP A 128 -6.82 -6.00 12.39
N VAL A 129 -6.22 -7.13 12.72
CA VAL A 129 -5.53 -8.02 11.78
C VAL A 129 -6.54 -8.63 10.81
N LEU A 130 -7.74 -8.99 11.27
CA LEU A 130 -8.80 -9.48 10.38
C LEU A 130 -9.27 -8.40 9.40
N SER A 131 -9.40 -7.14 9.84
CA SER A 131 -9.70 -6.01 8.95
C SER A 131 -8.60 -5.80 7.92
N MET A 132 -7.34 -5.79 8.36
CA MET A 132 -6.19 -5.67 7.46
C MET A 132 -6.09 -6.82 6.45
N LYS A 133 -6.44 -8.04 6.85
CA LYS A 133 -6.49 -9.20 5.94
C LYS A 133 -7.49 -8.97 4.82
N LYS A 134 -8.67 -8.43 5.14
CA LYS A 134 -9.72 -8.12 4.15
C LYS A 134 -9.31 -7.02 3.16
N LEU A 135 -8.23 -6.28 3.45
CA LEU A 135 -7.57 -5.32 2.56
C LEU A 135 -6.33 -5.90 1.86
N HIS A 136 -6.04 -7.19 2.02
CA HIS A 136 -4.82 -7.84 1.53
C HIS A 136 -3.52 -7.30 2.13
N ILE A 137 -3.54 -6.52 3.22
CA ILE A 137 -2.31 -5.99 3.84
C ILE A 137 -1.42 -7.15 4.27
N ASN A 138 -0.25 -7.31 3.64
CA ASN A 138 0.67 -8.43 3.88
C ASN A 138 1.90 -8.03 4.71
N MET A 139 2.03 -6.75 5.02
CA MET A 139 3.08 -6.24 5.89
C MET A 139 2.47 -5.24 6.86
N VAL A 140 2.91 -5.26 8.12
CA VAL A 140 2.33 -4.42 9.16
C VAL A 140 3.44 -3.74 9.96
N GLN A 141 3.44 -2.41 9.98
CA GLN A 141 4.34 -1.62 10.81
C GLN A 141 3.81 -1.57 12.24
N PHE A 142 4.58 -2.08 13.19
CA PHE A 142 4.27 -1.94 14.61
C PHE A 142 4.90 -0.63 15.07
N TYR A 143 4.09 0.40 15.26
CA TYR A 143 4.48 1.78 15.55
C TYR A 143 4.42 2.06 17.06
N ASP A 144 5.48 2.65 17.63
CA ASP A 144 5.58 2.94 19.09
C ASP A 144 5.35 1.71 20.00
N TRP A 145 5.72 0.52 19.53
CA TRP A 145 5.67 -0.72 20.32
C TRP A 145 6.76 -0.78 21.40
N MET A 146 7.89 -0.12 21.19
CA MET A 146 9.12 -0.30 21.97
C MET A 146 9.11 0.41 23.32
N TYR A 147 9.98 -0.03 24.25
CA TYR A 147 10.16 0.61 25.55
C TYR A 147 10.81 1.99 25.42
N ARG A 148 12.05 2.05 24.93
CA ARG A 148 12.79 3.27 24.63
C ARG A 148 13.40 3.13 23.24
N HIS A 149 13.75 4.24 22.62
CA HIS A 149 14.37 4.19 21.29
C HIS A 149 15.84 3.70 21.34
N ASP A 150 16.46 3.75 22.52
CA ASP A 150 17.79 3.20 22.82
C ASP A 150 17.75 1.83 23.54
N ASP A 151 16.58 1.32 23.91
CA ASP A 151 16.40 0.00 24.53
C ASP A 151 15.00 -0.49 24.14
N LEU A 152 14.94 -1.22 23.02
CA LEU A 152 13.68 -1.43 22.30
C LEU A 152 12.78 -2.44 23.03
N VAL A 153 13.37 -3.53 23.52
CA VAL A 153 12.62 -4.64 24.12
C VAL A 153 12.71 -4.55 25.63
N ASN A 154 11.60 -4.33 26.32
CA ASN A 154 11.61 -4.39 27.79
C ASN A 154 11.73 -5.84 28.30
N GLU A 155 12.28 -6.02 29.49
CA GLU A 155 12.25 -7.33 30.18
C GLU A 155 10.93 -7.57 30.91
N GLU A 156 10.26 -6.50 31.36
CA GLU A 156 8.96 -6.61 32.03
C GLU A 156 7.81 -6.67 31.01
N GLU A 157 6.83 -7.51 31.30
CA GLU A 157 5.64 -7.74 30.48
C GLU A 157 4.86 -6.46 30.16
N ASN A 158 4.72 -5.58 31.14
CA ASN A 158 4.01 -4.31 30.99
C ASN A 158 4.97 -3.16 31.24
N TYR A 159 4.95 -2.16 30.37
CA TYR A 159 5.76 -0.95 30.54
C TYR A 159 5.03 0.29 30.06
N ILE A 160 5.64 1.44 30.36
CA ILE A 160 5.24 2.72 29.82
C ILE A 160 6.30 3.15 28.82
N ASP A 161 5.90 3.36 27.56
CA ASP A 161 6.79 3.85 26.50
C ASP A 161 7.28 5.29 26.79
N LEU A 162 8.05 5.87 25.87
CA LEU A 162 8.56 7.24 26.08
C LEU A 162 7.46 8.32 25.92
N MET A 163 6.35 7.98 25.28
CA MET A 163 5.22 8.88 25.02
C MET A 163 4.16 8.86 26.13
N GLY A 164 4.21 7.87 27.03
CA GLY A 164 3.30 7.68 28.15
C GLY A 164 2.24 6.59 27.92
N LYS A 165 2.28 5.86 26.80
CA LYS A 165 1.38 4.75 26.52
C LYS A 165 1.75 3.54 27.38
N LYS A 166 0.74 2.83 27.85
CA LYS A 166 0.92 1.51 28.45
C LYS A 166 1.06 0.51 27.33
N ILE A 167 2.04 -0.39 27.45
CA ILE A 167 2.31 -1.40 26.44
C ILE A 167 2.41 -2.76 27.13
N SER A 168 1.83 -3.76 26.48
CA SER A 168 1.82 -5.18 26.86
C SER A 168 2.64 -5.98 25.85
N LEU A 169 3.71 -6.65 26.30
CA LEU A 169 4.52 -7.53 25.45
C LEU A 169 3.72 -8.71 24.91
N ASN A 170 2.76 -9.24 25.67
CA ASN A 170 1.88 -10.31 25.20
C ASN A 170 0.92 -9.82 24.12
N ALA A 171 0.46 -8.57 24.17
CA ALA A 171 -0.34 -8.01 23.08
C ALA A 171 0.49 -7.94 21.80
N ILE A 172 1.73 -7.45 21.89
CA ILE A 172 2.67 -7.41 20.76
C ILE A 172 2.90 -8.82 20.19
N LYS A 173 3.26 -9.79 21.03
CA LYS A 173 3.50 -11.18 20.61
C LYS A 173 2.27 -11.81 19.96
N ASN A 174 1.08 -11.61 20.54
CA ASN A 174 -0.15 -12.13 19.97
C ASN A 174 -0.46 -11.50 18.61
N LYS A 175 -0.28 -10.19 18.44
CA LYS A 175 -0.47 -9.52 17.16
C LYS A 175 0.55 -9.98 16.10
N ILE A 176 1.80 -10.24 16.49
CA ILE A 176 2.81 -10.87 15.60
C ILE A 176 2.32 -12.26 15.15
N ASP A 177 1.90 -13.12 16.08
CA ASP A 177 1.38 -14.45 15.78
C ASP A 177 0.14 -14.39 14.86
N LEU A 178 -0.76 -13.42 15.10
CA LEU A 178 -1.94 -13.19 14.26
C LEU A 178 -1.54 -12.73 12.85
N CYS A 179 -0.58 -11.82 12.71
CA CYS A 179 -0.03 -11.43 11.41
C CYS A 179 0.48 -12.67 10.65
N HIS A 180 1.31 -13.51 11.28
CA HIS A 180 1.87 -14.70 10.66
C HIS A 180 0.79 -15.69 10.21
N LYS A 181 -0.22 -15.95 11.05
CA LYS A 181 -1.35 -16.85 10.74
C LYS A 181 -2.18 -16.36 9.55
N ASN A 182 -2.24 -15.05 9.32
CA ASN A 182 -3.03 -14.44 8.25
C ASN A 182 -2.20 -14.08 7.01
N GLY A 183 -1.01 -14.64 6.85
CA GLY A 183 -0.15 -14.42 5.68
C GLY A 183 0.47 -13.02 5.64
N MET A 184 0.76 -12.44 6.80
CA MET A 184 1.38 -11.13 6.94
C MET A 184 2.75 -11.21 7.62
N LYS A 185 3.56 -10.16 7.44
CA LYS A 185 4.85 -9.95 8.10
C LYS A 185 4.78 -8.79 9.07
N ALA A 186 5.25 -9.01 10.29
CA ALA A 186 5.30 -7.99 11.35
C ALA A 186 6.63 -7.24 11.30
N ILE A 187 6.59 -5.93 11.11
CA ILE A 187 7.76 -5.08 10.93
C ILE A 187 7.88 -4.10 12.10
N ALA A 188 8.94 -4.23 12.89
CA ALA A 188 9.16 -3.40 14.07
C ALA A 188 9.60 -1.99 13.67
N TYR A 189 8.90 -0.96 14.14
CA TYR A 189 9.41 0.41 14.11
C TYR A 189 10.64 0.55 15.00
N GLY A 190 11.63 1.31 14.54
CA GLY A 190 12.71 1.79 15.40
C GLY A 190 13.50 2.93 14.76
N ALA A 191 13.54 4.09 15.43
CA ALA A 191 14.29 5.22 14.91
C ALA A 191 15.80 4.97 14.95
N VAL A 192 16.50 5.39 13.89
CA VAL A 192 17.93 5.07 13.70
C VAL A 192 18.88 5.83 14.63
N TYR A 193 18.40 6.90 15.26
CA TYR A 193 19.25 7.86 15.95
C TYR A 193 18.59 8.57 17.13
N ALA A 194 17.57 7.97 17.74
CA ALA A 194 16.87 8.59 18.86
C ALA A 194 17.26 7.91 20.18
N ALA A 195 17.79 8.66 21.13
CA ALA A 195 18.03 8.18 22.48
C ALA A 195 17.21 8.94 23.52
N SER A 196 16.84 8.23 24.59
CA SER A 196 16.28 8.82 25.79
C SER A 196 17.32 9.70 26.51
N LYS A 197 16.83 10.67 27.30
CA LYS A 197 17.71 11.54 28.10
C LYS A 197 18.66 10.76 29.04
N PRO A 198 18.19 9.73 29.78
CA PRO A 198 19.08 8.95 30.65
C PRO A 198 20.23 8.26 29.89
N PHE A 199 19.95 7.73 28.70
CA PHE A 199 20.98 7.13 27.85
C PHE A 199 22.00 8.18 27.41
N TYR A 200 21.53 9.31 26.88
CA TYR A 200 22.39 10.41 26.44
C TYR A 200 23.32 10.93 27.55
N GLU A 201 22.83 11.08 28.78
CA GLU A 201 23.66 11.61 29.89
C GLU A 201 24.90 10.76 30.16
N ASN A 202 24.87 9.46 29.84
CA ASN A 202 26.00 8.54 29.95
C ASN A 202 26.82 8.39 28.66
N HIS A 203 26.32 8.87 27.52
CA HIS A 203 26.88 8.67 26.18
C HIS A 203 26.98 9.98 25.37
N LYS A 204 27.34 11.08 26.03
CA LYS A 204 27.29 12.43 25.43
C LYS A 204 28.13 12.54 24.15
N ASP A 205 29.30 11.92 24.12
CA ASP A 205 30.21 11.99 22.98
C ASP A 205 29.67 11.27 21.73
N GLU A 206 28.67 10.40 21.90
CA GLU A 206 27.99 9.68 20.84
C GLU A 206 26.83 10.49 20.22
N ALA A 207 26.49 11.66 20.75
CA ALA A 207 25.41 12.50 20.26
C ALA A 207 25.82 13.41 19.09
N LEU A 208 24.83 13.88 18.35
CA LEU A 208 24.98 14.94 17.35
C LEU A 208 24.63 16.31 17.95
N TYR A 209 25.41 17.31 17.56
CA TYR A 209 25.36 18.67 18.11
C TYR A 209 25.08 19.70 17.03
N ASN A 210 24.45 20.82 17.42
CA ASN A 210 24.32 21.98 16.56
C ASN A 210 25.63 22.81 16.56
N SER A 211 25.68 23.88 15.75
CA SER A 211 26.85 24.76 15.66
C SER A 211 27.17 25.52 16.95
N ASN A 212 26.22 25.60 17.90
CA ASN A 212 26.43 26.16 19.24
C ASN A 212 26.86 25.11 20.26
N MET A 213 27.23 23.90 19.82
CA MET A 213 27.65 22.76 20.64
C MET A 213 26.59 22.30 21.65
N GLN A 214 25.32 22.55 21.37
CA GLN A 214 24.19 21.99 22.13
C GLN A 214 23.72 20.69 21.48
N PRO A 215 23.38 19.65 22.26
CA PRO A 215 22.89 18.40 21.71
C PRO A 215 21.61 18.67 20.91
N ILE A 216 21.49 18.05 19.75
CA ILE A 216 20.29 18.16 18.95
C ILE A 216 19.21 17.33 19.63
N SER A 217 18.08 17.98 19.91
CA SER A 217 16.92 17.38 20.56
C SER A 217 15.73 17.46 19.61
N PHE A 218 14.91 16.41 19.58
CA PHE A 218 13.63 16.38 18.88
C PHE A 218 12.49 16.33 19.91
N ILE A 219 11.54 17.26 19.76
CA ILE A 219 10.37 17.48 20.65
C ILE A 219 10.68 17.50 22.17
N ASP A 220 11.90 17.90 22.53
CA ASP A 220 12.41 17.92 23.91
C ASP A 220 12.39 16.56 24.65
N LYS A 221 12.30 15.46 23.91
CA LYS A 221 12.28 14.09 24.44
C LYS A 221 13.43 13.22 23.95
N PHE A 222 13.77 13.33 22.66
CA PHE A 222 14.78 12.49 22.02
C PHE A 222 16.06 13.28 21.79
N ILE A 223 17.19 12.71 22.15
CA ILE A 223 18.49 13.24 21.75
C ILE A 223 18.96 12.52 20.49
N ILE A 224 19.38 13.28 19.48
CA ILE A 224 19.82 12.73 18.21
C ILE A 224 21.25 12.21 18.34
N MET A 225 21.42 10.93 18.07
CA MET A 225 22.68 10.21 18.19
C MET A 225 23.43 10.14 16.86
N ASN A 226 24.75 9.94 16.93
CA ASN A 226 25.61 9.86 15.78
C ASN A 226 25.61 8.44 15.20
N ILE A 227 25.15 8.31 13.96
CA ILE A 227 25.07 7.04 13.22
C ILE A 227 26.28 6.76 12.33
N GLU A 228 27.35 7.55 12.38
CA GLU A 228 28.60 7.18 11.71
C GLU A 228 29.04 5.78 12.17
N GLU A 229 29.57 4.95 11.27
CA GLU A 229 29.96 3.56 11.57
C GLU A 229 30.95 3.42 12.74
N LYS A 230 31.82 4.42 12.92
CA LYS A 230 32.78 4.49 14.05
C LYS A 230 32.13 4.80 15.40
N SER A 231 30.90 5.32 15.41
CA SER A 231 30.14 5.65 16.61
C SER A 231 29.71 4.38 17.35
N PRO A 232 29.88 4.28 18.68
CA PRO A 232 29.34 3.16 19.44
C PRO A 232 27.81 3.00 19.26
N TRP A 233 27.07 4.11 19.16
CA TRP A 233 25.64 4.13 18.85
C TRP A 233 25.27 3.30 17.61
N HIS A 234 26.06 3.35 16.54
CA HIS A 234 25.79 2.62 15.30
C HIS A 234 25.65 1.11 15.54
N ARG A 235 26.56 0.53 16.32
CA ARG A 235 26.47 -0.90 16.70
C ARG A 235 25.37 -1.15 17.72
N HIS A 236 25.19 -0.21 18.66
CA HIS A 236 24.16 -0.31 19.69
C HIS A 236 22.76 -0.47 19.07
N ILE A 237 22.37 0.45 18.18
CA ILE A 237 21.03 0.41 17.58
C ILE A 237 20.80 -0.83 16.70
N ILE A 238 21.82 -1.31 15.98
CA ILE A 238 21.71 -2.55 15.20
C ILE A 238 21.54 -3.77 16.14
N ASN A 239 22.21 -3.79 17.30
CA ASN A 239 22.02 -4.86 18.28
C ASN A 239 20.60 -4.84 18.87
N GLU A 240 20.02 -3.66 19.09
CA GLU A 240 18.63 -3.55 19.53
C GLU A 240 17.63 -4.05 18.47
N TYR A 241 17.89 -3.77 17.18
CA TYR A 241 17.12 -4.34 16.08
C TYR A 241 17.24 -5.88 16.03
N GLU A 242 18.44 -6.42 16.19
CA GLU A 242 18.65 -7.87 16.28
C GLU A 242 17.88 -8.47 17.46
N ARG A 243 17.90 -7.79 18.62
CA ARG A 243 17.19 -8.21 19.82
C ARG A 243 15.68 -8.23 19.63
N ALA A 244 15.10 -7.24 18.96
CA ALA A 244 13.68 -7.22 18.60
C ALA A 244 13.27 -8.46 17.80
N ILE A 245 14.07 -8.83 16.80
CA ILE A 245 13.83 -10.04 15.98
C ILE A 245 14.01 -11.32 16.82
N ARG A 246 15.08 -11.43 17.62
CA ARG A 246 15.35 -12.67 18.39
C ARG A 246 14.36 -12.92 19.51
N VAL A 247 13.89 -11.87 20.18
CA VAL A 247 13.07 -11.98 21.39
C VAL A 247 11.58 -12.00 21.08
N LEU A 248 11.13 -11.24 20.07
CA LEU A 248 9.71 -11.09 19.74
C LEU A 248 9.30 -11.71 18.40
N ASP A 249 10.26 -12.21 17.61
CA ASP A 249 10.04 -12.81 16.29
C ASP A 249 9.45 -11.86 15.23
N PHE A 250 9.78 -10.57 15.32
CA PHE A 250 9.55 -9.66 14.21
C PHE A 250 10.22 -10.17 12.92
N ASP A 251 9.59 -9.89 11.78
CA ASP A 251 10.09 -10.27 10.45
C ASP A 251 11.03 -9.23 9.85
N GLY A 252 11.15 -8.06 10.47
CA GLY A 252 11.90 -6.97 9.90
C GLY A 252 11.88 -5.70 10.73
N ILE A 253 12.62 -4.71 10.24
CA ILE A 253 12.76 -3.41 10.87
C ILE A 253 12.34 -2.31 9.89
N HIS A 254 11.47 -1.43 10.37
CA HIS A 254 11.19 -0.13 9.79
C HIS A 254 12.11 0.89 10.47
N MET A 255 13.22 1.19 9.80
CA MET A 255 14.25 2.13 10.23
C MET A 255 13.77 3.56 10.00
N ASP A 256 13.34 4.23 11.08
CA ASP A 256 12.75 5.56 10.97
C ASP A 256 13.76 6.69 11.21
N THR A 257 13.47 7.85 10.64
CA THR A 257 14.19 9.11 10.89
C THR A 257 13.20 10.25 11.05
N TYR A 258 13.66 11.42 11.48
CA TYR A 258 12.84 12.63 11.59
C TYR A 258 13.10 13.63 10.44
N GLY A 259 13.88 13.25 9.42
CA GLY A 259 14.30 14.13 8.31
C GLY A 259 15.25 15.29 8.70
N TYR A 260 15.42 15.52 9.99
CA TYR A 260 16.32 16.48 10.60
C TYR A 260 17.14 15.78 11.70
N PRO A 261 18.44 16.11 11.86
CA PRO A 261 19.24 17.01 11.04
C PRO A 261 19.75 16.35 9.75
N LYS A 262 19.99 17.16 8.72
CA LYS A 262 20.69 16.70 7.50
C LYS A 262 22.20 16.72 7.66
N LYS A 263 22.69 17.66 8.47
CA LYS A 263 24.10 17.81 8.85
C LYS A 263 24.18 18.18 10.31
N ALA A 264 25.17 17.65 11.03
CA ALA A 264 25.39 17.97 12.42
C ALA A 264 26.87 17.87 12.80
N VAL A 265 27.22 18.45 13.94
CA VAL A 265 28.56 18.36 14.52
C VAL A 265 28.67 17.08 15.33
N SER A 266 29.70 16.29 15.07
CA SER A 266 30.10 15.14 15.89
C SER A 266 31.26 15.50 16.81
N LYS A 267 31.27 14.92 18.01
CA LYS A 267 32.34 15.03 19.01
C LYS A 267 33.17 13.74 19.16
N LEU A 268 32.99 12.77 18.27
CA LEU A 268 33.67 11.47 18.38
C LEU A 268 35.19 11.55 18.24
N SER A 269 35.73 12.64 17.70
CA SER A 269 37.16 12.90 17.58
C SER A 269 37.56 14.18 18.32
N ASP A 270 38.84 14.28 18.70
CA ASP A 270 39.42 15.45 19.38
C ASP A 270 39.16 16.76 18.62
N ASP A 271 39.13 16.68 17.28
CA ASP A 271 38.61 17.72 16.40
C ASP A 271 37.16 17.40 16.03
N ASN A 272 36.23 18.29 16.40
CA ASN A 272 34.84 18.22 15.97
C ASN A 272 34.78 18.22 14.43
N HIS A 273 33.90 17.40 13.83
CA HIS A 273 33.68 17.41 12.39
C HIS A 273 32.19 17.41 12.04
N ILE A 274 31.88 17.73 10.78
CA ILE A 274 30.51 17.73 10.26
C ILE A 274 30.19 16.36 9.68
N VAL A 275 29.11 15.76 10.19
CA VAL A 275 28.49 14.55 9.66
C VAL A 275 27.43 14.96 8.64
N ASN A 276 27.43 14.35 7.45
CA ASN A 276 26.37 14.52 6.45
C ASN A 276 25.51 13.24 6.46
N LEU A 277 24.31 13.32 7.03
CA LEU A 277 23.52 12.13 7.36
C LEU A 277 23.07 11.35 6.12
N GLU A 278 22.91 12.01 4.97
CA GLU A 278 22.62 11.34 3.69
C GLU A 278 23.70 10.33 3.25
N ASN A 279 24.95 10.52 3.68
CA ASN A 279 26.03 9.57 3.41
C ASN A 279 26.08 8.43 4.43
N GLU A 280 25.59 8.65 5.64
CA GLU A 280 25.66 7.67 6.74
C GLU A 280 24.48 6.70 6.73
N PHE A 281 23.29 7.12 6.27
CA PHE A 281 22.12 6.23 6.23
C PHE A 281 22.34 4.97 5.38
N PRO A 282 22.89 5.02 4.14
CA PRO A 282 23.15 3.82 3.37
C PRO A 282 24.10 2.85 4.08
N VAL A 283 25.12 3.37 4.78
CA VAL A 283 26.07 2.56 5.55
C VAL A 283 25.35 1.84 6.69
N LEU A 284 24.53 2.56 7.46
CA LEU A 284 23.73 1.97 8.54
C LEU A 284 22.76 0.90 8.03
N ILE A 285 22.06 1.16 6.92
CA ILE A 285 21.13 0.20 6.29
C ILE A 285 21.88 -1.07 5.89
N ASN A 286 23.02 -0.94 5.20
CA ASN A 286 23.81 -2.09 4.73
C ASN A 286 24.38 -2.91 5.88
N ASN A 287 24.92 -2.24 6.92
CA ASN A 287 25.44 -2.93 8.11
C ASN A 287 24.31 -3.62 8.89
N THR A 288 23.13 -2.99 8.97
CA THR A 288 21.93 -3.60 9.55
C THR A 288 21.54 -4.86 8.76
N ARG A 289 21.48 -4.77 7.43
CA ARG A 289 21.21 -5.93 6.56
C ARG A 289 22.18 -7.07 6.81
N GLU A 290 23.48 -6.78 6.85
CA GLU A 290 24.51 -7.78 7.04
C GLU A 290 24.34 -8.51 8.39
N GLN A 291 24.03 -7.77 9.45
CA GLN A 291 23.81 -8.33 10.78
C GLN A 291 22.52 -9.15 10.85
N LEU A 292 21.39 -8.58 10.42
CA LEU A 292 20.08 -9.22 10.58
C LEU A 292 19.90 -10.46 9.69
N SER A 293 20.55 -10.50 8.52
CA SER A 293 20.51 -11.69 7.63
C SER A 293 21.18 -12.92 8.26
N LYS A 294 22.06 -12.73 9.25
CA LYS A 294 22.66 -13.83 10.05
C LYS A 294 21.68 -14.40 11.07
N VAL A 295 20.60 -13.67 11.37
CA VAL A 295 19.59 -14.02 12.37
C VAL A 295 18.34 -14.59 11.72
N LYS A 296 17.81 -13.90 10.71
CA LYS A 296 16.59 -14.28 9.98
C LYS A 296 16.83 -14.07 8.48
N ARG A 297 16.82 -15.15 7.71
CA ARG A 297 17.23 -15.14 6.29
C ARG A 297 16.31 -14.29 5.42
N ASP A 298 15.02 -14.31 5.69
CA ASP A 298 13.99 -13.58 4.96
C ASP A 298 13.69 -12.20 5.56
N VAL A 299 14.56 -11.69 6.44
CA VAL A 299 14.34 -10.41 7.16
C VAL A 299 14.02 -9.27 6.20
N THR A 300 13.04 -8.46 6.56
CA THR A 300 12.62 -7.28 5.82
C THR A 300 13.25 -6.02 6.40
N LEU A 301 13.81 -5.17 5.56
CA LEU A 301 14.39 -3.90 5.97
C LEU A 301 13.83 -2.77 5.12
N ILE A 302 13.31 -1.75 5.79
CA ILE A 302 12.71 -0.57 5.17
C ILE A 302 13.27 0.65 5.86
N PHE A 303 13.66 1.68 5.12
CA PHE A 303 14.13 2.94 5.67
C PHE A 303 13.21 4.10 5.29
N ASN A 304 12.86 4.95 6.26
CA ASN A 304 11.99 6.10 6.03
C ASN A 304 12.73 7.31 5.45
N ASN A 305 12.39 7.67 4.21
CA ASN A 305 12.83 8.92 3.58
C ASN A 305 11.85 10.07 3.84
N VAL A 306 11.96 10.68 5.02
CA VAL A 306 11.13 11.81 5.44
C VAL A 306 11.25 12.98 4.45
N GLY A 307 10.13 13.34 3.84
CA GLY A 307 10.06 14.44 2.87
C GLY A 307 10.84 14.17 1.59
N ASN A 308 10.87 12.90 1.14
CA ASN A 308 11.58 12.46 -0.08
C ASN A 308 13.12 12.60 0.01
N TRP A 309 13.67 12.83 1.20
CA TRP A 309 15.11 12.91 1.43
C TRP A 309 15.56 11.78 2.37
N PRO A 310 16.73 11.13 2.12
CA PRO A 310 17.62 11.25 0.97
C PRO A 310 17.47 10.08 -0.02
N VAL A 311 16.31 9.95 -0.68
CA VAL A 311 15.97 8.80 -1.55
C VAL A 311 17.06 8.45 -2.57
N SER A 312 17.72 9.44 -3.17
CA SER A 312 18.79 9.22 -4.16
C SER A 312 19.98 8.43 -3.61
N THR A 313 20.22 8.48 -2.30
CA THR A 313 21.33 7.74 -1.65
C THR A 313 20.86 6.44 -1.01
N THR A 314 19.65 6.40 -0.46
CA THR A 314 19.14 5.24 0.30
C THR A 314 18.47 4.21 -0.60
N SER A 315 17.90 4.59 -1.75
CA SER A 315 17.19 3.67 -2.66
C SER A 315 18.06 2.52 -3.18
N VAL A 316 19.37 2.76 -3.29
CA VAL A 316 20.37 1.77 -3.71
C VAL A 316 20.97 0.96 -2.54
N ALA A 317 20.74 1.34 -1.29
CA ALA A 317 21.17 0.59 -0.10
C ALA A 317 20.37 -0.71 0.08
N ASP A 318 20.85 -1.68 0.85
CA ASP A 318 20.30 -3.05 0.96
C ASP A 318 18.98 -3.19 1.75
N GLN A 319 18.09 -2.20 1.64
CA GLN A 319 16.68 -2.28 1.99
C GLN A 319 15.86 -2.96 0.89
N ASP A 320 14.71 -3.54 1.25
CA ASP A 320 13.86 -4.30 0.33
C ASP A 320 12.92 -3.40 -0.48
N MET A 321 12.48 -2.28 0.10
CA MET A 321 11.50 -1.36 -0.47
C MET A 321 11.91 0.09 -0.18
N VAL A 322 11.58 1.01 -1.07
CA VAL A 322 11.77 2.45 -0.80
C VAL A 322 10.52 3.01 -0.16
N TYR A 323 10.62 3.42 1.09
CA TYR A 323 9.56 4.08 1.81
C TYR A 323 9.79 5.60 1.86
N ILE A 324 8.75 6.37 1.56
CA ILE A 324 8.80 7.83 1.52
C ILE A 324 7.62 8.38 2.30
N GLU A 325 7.90 9.04 3.41
CA GLU A 325 6.91 9.85 4.11
C GLU A 325 6.77 11.21 3.40
N VAL A 326 5.59 11.48 2.85
CA VAL A 326 5.35 12.62 1.97
C VAL A 326 4.95 13.85 2.79
N TRP A 327 5.79 14.87 2.77
CA TRP A 327 5.58 16.15 3.44
C TRP A 327 5.54 17.34 2.48
N ASN A 328 5.06 18.49 2.97
CA ASN A 328 5.23 19.77 2.27
C ASN A 328 6.73 19.98 1.94
N PRO A 329 7.09 20.43 0.71
CA PRO A 329 6.25 21.06 -0.32
C PRO A 329 5.56 20.12 -1.32
N TYR A 330 5.65 18.79 -1.16
CA TYR A 330 5.01 17.83 -2.07
C TYR A 330 3.51 17.70 -1.81
N SER A 331 2.72 18.74 -2.12
CA SER A 331 1.28 18.81 -1.79
C SER A 331 0.29 18.50 -2.91
N THR A 332 0.73 18.28 -4.16
CA THR A 332 -0.17 18.09 -5.33
C THR A 332 -0.15 16.66 -5.85
N TYR A 333 -1.20 16.22 -6.56
CA TYR A 333 -1.17 14.90 -7.21
C TYR A 333 -0.02 14.75 -8.22
N ASN A 334 0.35 15.82 -8.93
CA ASN A 334 1.53 15.83 -9.79
C ASN A 334 2.84 15.64 -9.02
N HIS A 335 2.91 16.11 -7.77
CA HIS A 335 4.05 15.82 -6.89
C HIS A 335 4.11 14.34 -6.52
N ILE A 336 2.97 13.69 -6.24
CA ILE A 336 2.92 12.24 -6.00
C ILE A 336 3.44 11.46 -7.22
N GLN A 337 2.94 11.77 -8.42
CA GLN A 337 3.43 11.18 -9.66
C GLN A 337 4.94 11.42 -9.86
N SER A 338 5.41 12.65 -9.61
CA SER A 338 6.83 12.98 -9.78
C SER A 338 7.73 12.24 -8.80
N ILE A 339 7.35 12.12 -7.52
CA ILE A 339 8.10 11.34 -6.52
C ILE A 339 8.27 9.90 -6.99
N ILE A 340 7.17 9.25 -7.41
CA ILE A 340 7.19 7.84 -7.83
C ILE A 340 8.06 7.67 -9.08
N ARG A 341 7.83 8.50 -10.10
CA ARG A 341 8.58 8.47 -11.37
C ARG A 341 10.07 8.69 -11.14
N ASP A 342 10.43 9.70 -10.35
CA ASP A 342 11.83 10.05 -10.13
C ASP A 342 12.53 9.00 -9.26
N THR A 343 11.86 8.44 -8.26
CA THR A 343 12.39 7.30 -7.46
C THR A 343 12.58 6.05 -8.31
N ARG A 344 11.66 5.74 -9.22
CA ARG A 344 11.73 4.58 -10.13
C ARG A 344 12.94 4.64 -11.06
N ARG A 345 13.47 5.84 -11.36
CA ARG A 345 14.71 5.99 -12.14
C ARG A 345 15.97 5.57 -11.37
N GLU A 346 15.90 5.59 -10.04
CA GLU A 346 17.04 5.23 -9.17
C GLU A 346 17.00 3.75 -8.76
N THR A 347 15.84 3.09 -8.79
CA THR A 347 15.70 1.71 -8.30
C THR A 347 14.50 0.94 -8.84
N ASP A 348 14.66 -0.37 -8.92
CA ASP A 348 13.61 -1.34 -9.25
C ASP A 348 12.82 -1.86 -8.03
N LYS A 349 13.16 -1.40 -6.83
CA LYS A 349 12.47 -1.81 -5.59
C LYS A 349 11.04 -1.30 -5.53
N PRO A 350 10.10 -1.98 -4.86
CA PRO A 350 8.78 -1.44 -4.60
C PRO A 350 8.86 -0.08 -3.90
N ILE A 351 7.95 0.83 -4.23
CA ILE A 351 7.89 2.19 -3.67
C ILE A 351 6.62 2.26 -2.82
N ILE A 352 6.76 2.63 -1.55
CA ILE A 352 5.64 2.87 -0.63
C ILE A 352 5.65 4.33 -0.23
N LEU A 353 4.50 4.98 -0.37
CA LEU A 353 4.28 6.32 0.15
C LEU A 353 3.46 6.26 1.43
N ALA A 354 3.92 6.95 2.47
CA ALA A 354 3.06 7.37 3.57
C ALA A 354 2.62 8.80 3.32
N ALA A 355 1.36 8.95 2.93
CA ALA A 355 0.75 10.23 2.58
C ALA A 355 -0.55 10.38 3.37
N TYR A 356 -0.45 11.00 4.55
CA TYR A 356 -1.52 11.05 5.55
C TYR A 356 -2.69 11.96 5.16
N LEU A 357 -3.92 11.55 5.43
CA LEU A 357 -5.11 12.29 5.04
C LEU A 357 -5.77 12.97 6.23
N LYS A 358 -5.34 14.20 6.48
CA LYS A 358 -5.94 15.10 7.48
C LYS A 358 -7.44 15.37 7.30
N PRO A 359 -8.03 15.35 6.07
CA PRO A 359 -9.46 15.58 5.88
C PRO A 359 -10.39 14.67 6.67
N PHE A 360 -9.97 13.45 7.04
CA PHE A 360 -10.76 12.59 7.92
C PHE A 360 -11.01 13.23 9.30
N MET A 361 -10.05 13.99 9.82
CA MET A 361 -10.21 14.75 11.07
C MET A 361 -10.86 16.12 10.85
N ASP A 362 -10.41 16.86 9.84
CA ASP A 362 -10.73 18.28 9.70
C ASP A 362 -12.01 18.56 8.90
N GLU A 363 -12.37 17.68 7.96
CA GLU A 363 -13.43 17.93 6.95
C GLU A 363 -14.54 16.86 6.94
N GLY A 364 -14.33 15.74 7.63
CA GLY A 364 -15.30 14.65 7.81
C GLY A 364 -15.07 13.44 6.90
N GLU A 365 -15.69 12.31 7.28
CA GLU A 365 -15.48 11.00 6.64
C GLU A 365 -15.75 11.02 5.14
N GLU A 366 -16.83 11.65 4.67
CA GLU A 366 -17.16 11.70 3.24
C GLU A 366 -16.05 12.42 2.43
N ALA A 367 -15.57 13.56 2.94
CA ALA A 367 -14.54 14.34 2.27
C ALA A 367 -13.19 13.61 2.26
N GLY A 368 -12.86 12.95 3.38
CA GLY A 368 -11.70 12.07 3.50
C GLY A 368 -11.77 10.85 2.59
N ALA A 369 -12.95 10.22 2.46
CA ALA A 369 -13.19 9.06 1.61
C ALA A 369 -12.86 9.33 0.14
N TYR A 370 -13.37 10.43 -0.41
CA TYR A 370 -13.04 10.80 -1.79
C TYR A 370 -11.56 11.16 -1.96
N ALA A 371 -10.95 11.81 -0.96
CA ALA A 371 -9.51 12.10 -0.98
C ALA A 371 -8.69 10.80 -1.00
N LEU A 372 -9.05 9.83 -0.15
CA LEU A 372 -8.41 8.52 -0.06
C LEU A 372 -8.51 7.75 -1.38
N LYS A 373 -9.71 7.66 -1.95
CA LYS A 373 -9.91 6.92 -3.19
C LYS A 373 -9.14 7.53 -4.38
N ILE A 374 -9.12 8.86 -4.50
CA ILE A 374 -8.36 9.54 -5.57
C ILE A 374 -6.86 9.36 -5.34
N LEU A 375 -6.36 9.52 -4.12
CA LEU A 375 -4.94 9.36 -3.80
C LEU A 375 -4.47 7.91 -3.99
N THR A 376 -5.28 6.94 -3.57
CA THR A 376 -5.01 5.51 -3.76
C THR A 376 -4.94 5.18 -5.25
N ALA A 377 -5.91 5.64 -6.06
CA ALA A 377 -5.88 5.48 -7.51
C ALA A 377 -4.64 6.12 -8.14
N ALA A 378 -4.25 7.32 -7.68
CA ALA A 378 -3.06 8.03 -8.15
C ALA A 378 -1.78 7.24 -7.89
N ILE A 379 -1.62 6.70 -6.68
CA ILE A 379 -0.43 5.96 -6.26
C ILE A 379 -0.33 4.64 -7.02
N ILE A 380 -1.43 3.87 -7.09
CA ILE A 380 -1.44 2.55 -7.76
C ILE A 380 -1.25 2.69 -9.27
N SER A 381 -1.91 3.65 -9.92
CA SER A 381 -1.77 3.86 -11.38
C SER A 381 -0.35 4.23 -11.79
N ASN A 382 0.45 4.79 -10.87
CA ASN A 382 1.86 5.09 -11.07
C ASN A 382 2.82 3.96 -10.63
N GLY A 383 2.30 2.80 -10.21
CA GLY A 383 3.10 1.62 -9.85
C GLY A 383 3.78 1.71 -8.48
N ALA A 384 3.11 2.34 -7.51
CA ALA A 384 3.52 2.40 -6.11
C ALA A 384 2.41 1.91 -5.16
N TYR A 385 2.73 1.86 -3.88
CA TYR A 385 1.86 1.39 -2.80
C TYR A 385 1.64 2.49 -1.75
N HIS A 386 0.56 2.40 -0.97
CA HIS A 386 0.15 3.41 -0.01
C HIS A 386 0.09 2.81 1.40
N LEU A 387 0.88 3.34 2.34
CA LEU A 387 0.67 3.10 3.77
C LEU A 387 -0.27 4.17 4.31
N ILE A 388 -1.49 3.76 4.65
CA ILE A 388 -2.49 4.65 5.26
C ILE A 388 -3.55 3.93 6.08
N LEU A 389 -3.83 2.66 5.81
CA LEU A 389 -4.82 1.87 6.54
C LEU A 389 -4.13 0.89 7.50
N GLY A 390 -4.74 0.66 8.64
CA GLY A 390 -4.25 -0.21 9.70
C GLY A 390 -5.23 -0.22 10.85
N GLU A 391 -4.88 -0.89 11.94
CA GLU A 391 -5.78 -1.08 13.08
C GLU A 391 -7.16 -1.65 12.67
N ASN A 392 -8.12 -1.65 13.59
CA ASN A 392 -9.51 -2.00 13.28
C ASN A 392 -10.20 -0.84 12.52
N GLN A 393 -10.03 -0.86 11.20
CA GLN A 393 -10.55 0.14 10.25
C GLN A 393 -10.04 1.56 10.53
N GLY A 394 -8.75 1.68 10.87
CA GLY A 394 -8.07 2.94 11.09
C GLY A 394 -7.48 3.54 9.80
N VAL A 395 -7.55 4.87 9.69
CA VAL A 395 -6.89 5.64 8.63
C VAL A 395 -5.93 6.66 9.24
N LEU A 396 -4.72 6.73 8.72
CA LEU A 396 -3.71 7.69 9.15
C LEU A 396 -4.01 9.09 8.65
N THR A 397 -3.98 10.03 9.57
CA THR A 397 -4.29 11.45 9.33
C THR A 397 -3.09 12.36 9.60
N GLN A 398 -2.04 11.82 10.24
CA GLN A 398 -0.78 12.47 10.58
C GLN A 398 0.33 11.43 10.86
N GLY A 399 1.57 11.91 11.05
CA GLY A 399 2.74 11.06 11.27
C GLY A 399 2.82 10.36 12.63
N TYR A 400 2.01 10.77 13.62
CA TYR A 400 1.86 10.05 14.88
C TYR A 400 0.67 9.08 14.78
N TYR A 401 0.96 7.79 14.56
CA TYR A 401 -0.05 6.82 14.10
C TYR A 401 -1.16 6.55 15.11
N VAL A 402 -0.88 6.76 16.40
CA VAL A 402 -1.85 6.57 17.50
C VAL A 402 -3.07 7.47 17.36
N ASP A 403 -2.94 8.62 16.69
CA ASP A 403 -4.05 9.56 16.44
C ASP A 403 -4.80 9.24 15.12
N TYR A 404 -4.85 7.97 14.74
CA TYR A 404 -5.62 7.52 13.57
C TYR A 404 -7.13 7.79 13.76
N THR A 405 -7.86 7.85 12.65
CA THR A 405 -9.32 7.97 12.66
C THR A 405 -9.95 6.64 12.27
N LYS A 406 -10.97 6.16 12.99
CA LYS A 406 -11.75 4.99 12.59
C LYS A 406 -12.79 5.38 11.54
N ILE A 407 -12.90 4.58 10.47
CA ILE A 407 -13.91 4.75 9.42
C ILE A 407 -15.11 3.82 9.64
N SER A 408 -16.22 4.13 8.98
CA SER A 408 -17.43 3.30 8.98
C SER A 408 -17.27 2.01 8.16
N ASP A 409 -18.01 0.95 8.53
CA ASP A 409 -18.03 -0.33 7.80
C ASP A 409 -18.40 -0.16 6.32
N ASN A 410 -19.30 0.78 6.01
CA ASN A 410 -19.68 1.08 4.64
C ASN A 410 -18.49 1.64 3.85
N LEU A 411 -17.77 2.62 4.41
CA LEU A 411 -16.59 3.16 3.75
C LEU A 411 -15.49 2.10 3.65
N PHE A 412 -15.28 1.30 4.70
CA PHE A 412 -14.32 0.21 4.67
C PHE A 412 -14.61 -0.79 3.53
N SER A 413 -15.86 -1.18 3.34
CA SER A 413 -16.30 -2.02 2.20
C SER A 413 -16.05 -1.36 0.84
N GLU A 414 -16.26 -0.05 0.73
CA GLU A 414 -15.95 0.70 -0.50
C GLU A 414 -14.45 0.76 -0.79
N ILE A 415 -13.61 0.95 0.23
CA ILE A 415 -12.15 1.00 0.08
C ILE A 415 -11.58 -0.39 -0.22
N ARG A 416 -12.15 -1.46 0.34
CA ARG A 416 -11.75 -2.84 0.01
C ARG A 416 -11.79 -3.12 -1.49
N LYS A 417 -12.79 -2.60 -2.20
CA LYS A 417 -12.87 -2.72 -3.66
C LYS A 417 -11.64 -2.16 -4.37
N TYR A 418 -11.03 -1.09 -3.84
CA TYR A 418 -9.79 -0.54 -4.41
C TYR A 418 -8.59 -1.47 -4.20
N TYR A 419 -8.52 -2.14 -3.04
CA TYR A 419 -7.46 -3.10 -2.74
C TYR A 419 -7.66 -4.42 -3.50
N ASP A 420 -8.89 -4.93 -3.60
CA ASP A 420 -9.21 -6.07 -4.47
C ASP A 420 -8.85 -5.75 -5.93
N PHE A 421 -9.16 -4.54 -6.40
CA PHE A 421 -8.83 -4.09 -7.75
C PHE A 421 -7.32 -3.98 -7.98
N MET A 422 -6.58 -3.43 -7.00
CA MET A 422 -5.12 -3.38 -7.00
C MET A 422 -4.50 -4.78 -7.16
N ILE A 423 -5.03 -5.77 -6.43
CA ILE A 423 -4.54 -7.16 -6.51
C ILE A 423 -4.94 -7.83 -7.82
N ARG A 424 -6.21 -7.72 -8.23
CA ARG A 424 -6.70 -8.36 -9.47
C ARG A 424 -5.88 -7.96 -10.70
N TYR A 425 -5.33 -6.75 -10.70
CA TYR A 425 -4.52 -6.20 -11.79
C TYR A 425 -3.07 -5.88 -11.36
N SER A 426 -2.54 -6.54 -10.32
CA SER A 426 -1.19 -6.29 -9.82
C SER A 426 -0.14 -6.46 -10.91
N ASP A 427 -0.35 -7.44 -11.78
CA ASP A 427 0.59 -7.78 -12.86
C ASP A 427 0.57 -6.75 -13.99
N LEU A 428 -0.34 -5.76 -13.94
CA LEU A 428 -0.32 -4.58 -14.80
C LEU A 428 0.19 -3.35 -14.04
N PHE A 429 -0.31 -3.10 -12.84
CA PHE A 429 0.10 -1.92 -12.06
C PHE A 429 1.58 -1.96 -11.67
N TYR A 430 2.14 -3.16 -11.47
CA TYR A 430 3.51 -3.33 -11.01
C TYR A 430 4.44 -3.96 -12.06
N ASP A 431 3.95 -4.18 -13.29
CA ASP A 431 4.82 -4.58 -14.41
C ASP A 431 5.81 -3.46 -14.73
N LYS A 432 7.09 -3.80 -14.66
CA LYS A 432 8.21 -2.88 -14.92
C LYS A 432 8.45 -2.66 -16.41
N SER A 433 7.91 -3.50 -17.28
CA SER A 433 7.99 -3.36 -18.74
C SER A 433 7.12 -2.20 -19.25
N LEU A 434 6.05 -1.85 -18.52
CA LEU A 434 5.15 -0.75 -18.84
C LEU A 434 5.77 0.61 -18.44
N ILE A 435 6.21 1.37 -19.43
CA ILE A 435 6.87 2.67 -19.26
C ILE A 435 5.84 3.81 -19.26
N ASP A 436 5.94 4.74 -18.31
CA ASP A 436 5.10 5.95 -18.28
C ASP A 436 5.43 6.88 -19.45
N VAL A 437 4.45 7.05 -20.34
CA VAL A 437 4.51 7.90 -21.53
C VAL A 437 3.52 9.07 -21.47
N SER A 438 2.86 9.28 -20.33
CA SER A 438 1.80 10.29 -20.14
C SER A 438 2.21 11.70 -20.59
N MET A 439 3.46 12.06 -20.33
CA MET A 439 4.01 13.40 -20.63
C MET A 439 4.60 13.53 -22.05
N THR A 440 4.64 12.45 -22.83
CA THR A 440 5.38 12.42 -24.11
C THR A 440 4.54 11.95 -25.29
N HIS A 441 3.50 11.14 -25.07
CA HIS A 441 2.71 10.50 -26.14
C HIS A 441 1.26 11.02 -26.21
N ALA A 442 0.89 11.97 -25.34
CA ALA A 442 -0.42 12.61 -25.36
C ALA A 442 -0.28 14.13 -25.42
N TYR A 443 -1.35 14.81 -25.85
CA TYR A 443 -1.49 16.27 -25.89
C TYR A 443 -0.54 17.00 -26.86
N GLY A 444 -0.77 18.31 -27.05
CA GLY A 444 0.01 19.11 -28.01
C GLY A 444 -0.17 18.60 -29.44
N ASP A 445 0.95 18.38 -30.15
CA ASP A 445 0.97 17.84 -31.51
C ASP A 445 1.10 16.29 -31.55
N ASN A 446 1.05 15.65 -30.39
CA ASN A 446 1.07 14.18 -30.25
C ASN A 446 -0.28 13.59 -30.66
N MET A 447 -0.22 12.47 -31.37
CA MET A 447 -1.39 11.79 -31.95
C MET A 447 -1.49 10.32 -31.53
N GLU A 448 -0.54 9.85 -30.72
CA GLU A 448 -0.43 8.49 -30.23
C GLU A 448 -1.58 8.18 -29.26
N TYR A 449 -1.94 9.14 -28.39
CA TYR A 449 -3.11 9.09 -27.52
C TYR A 449 -3.89 10.41 -27.59
N VAL A 450 -5.09 10.35 -28.15
CA VAL A 450 -5.99 11.50 -28.25
C VAL A 450 -7.26 11.22 -27.46
N PHE A 451 -7.58 12.14 -26.55
CA PHE A 451 -8.74 12.10 -25.66
C PHE A 451 -9.70 13.23 -26.06
N GLU A 452 -10.94 12.89 -26.41
CA GLU A 452 -11.97 13.83 -26.85
C GLU A 452 -13.25 13.70 -26.01
N GLY A 453 -14.06 14.76 -25.99
CA GLY A 453 -15.38 14.78 -25.33
C GLY A 453 -15.39 15.33 -23.90
N ASP A 454 -14.23 15.63 -23.31
CA ASP A 454 -14.09 16.30 -22.01
C ASP A 454 -12.71 16.98 -21.89
N ASP A 455 -12.41 17.62 -20.76
CA ASP A 455 -11.11 18.22 -20.45
C ASP A 455 -10.17 17.19 -19.79
N PHE A 456 -8.99 16.99 -20.39
CA PHE A 456 -7.99 16.03 -19.92
C PHE A 456 -6.65 16.71 -19.55
N SER A 457 -5.83 16.04 -18.75
CA SER A 457 -4.44 16.45 -18.49
C SER A 457 -3.55 15.27 -18.09
N ALA A 458 -2.26 15.34 -18.43
CA ALA A 458 -1.23 14.43 -17.92
C ALA A 458 -0.76 14.78 -16.50
N THR A 459 -0.98 16.01 -16.05
CA THR A 459 -0.39 16.62 -14.84
C THR A 459 -1.37 16.75 -13.68
N ALA A 460 -2.44 15.96 -13.67
CA ALA A 460 -3.48 16.00 -12.64
C ALA A 460 -4.07 17.41 -12.41
N ASP A 461 -4.36 18.14 -13.49
CA ASP A 461 -4.88 19.50 -13.40
C ASP A 461 -6.26 19.55 -12.73
N SER A 462 -6.53 20.64 -12.01
CA SER A 462 -7.82 20.85 -11.35
C SER A 462 -8.98 20.78 -12.35
N ASN A 463 -10.07 20.13 -11.92
CA ASN A 463 -11.32 20.06 -12.66
C ASN A 463 -11.22 19.39 -14.05
N LYS A 464 -10.24 18.49 -14.24
CA LYS A 464 -10.06 17.70 -15.48
C LYS A 464 -10.07 16.20 -15.19
N ILE A 465 -10.05 15.40 -16.24
CA ILE A 465 -9.75 13.97 -16.17
C ILE A 465 -8.23 13.80 -16.29
N TRP A 466 -7.62 13.22 -15.27
CA TRP A 466 -6.19 12.93 -15.28
C TRP A 466 -5.94 11.62 -16.02
N THR A 467 -5.04 11.64 -17.00
CA THR A 467 -4.59 10.47 -17.74
C THR A 467 -3.21 10.03 -17.27
N ILE A 468 -3.07 8.76 -16.93
CA ILE A 468 -1.78 8.10 -16.73
C ILE A 468 -1.70 6.98 -17.78
N ILE A 469 -0.67 7.04 -18.62
CA ILE A 469 -0.49 6.15 -19.76
C ILE A 469 0.82 5.43 -19.57
N ARG A 470 0.75 4.10 -19.46
CA ARG A 470 1.93 3.24 -19.42
C ARG A 470 1.84 2.22 -20.54
N GLU A 471 2.92 1.99 -21.26
CA GLU A 471 2.92 1.03 -22.36
C GLU A 471 4.21 0.21 -22.46
N SER A 472 4.07 -0.97 -23.04
CA SER A 472 5.15 -1.89 -23.41
C SER A 472 4.96 -2.27 -24.88
N ALA A 473 5.75 -3.22 -25.39
CA ALA A 473 5.62 -3.70 -26.75
C ALA A 473 4.27 -4.40 -27.03
N ASP A 474 3.64 -4.93 -25.99
CA ASP A 474 2.51 -5.87 -26.11
C ASP A 474 1.27 -5.39 -25.33
N THR A 475 1.36 -4.28 -24.59
CA THR A 475 0.26 -3.78 -23.76
C THR A 475 0.28 -2.27 -23.65
N LYS A 476 -0.90 -1.65 -23.78
CA LYS A 476 -1.13 -0.24 -23.41
C LYS A 476 -2.10 -0.20 -22.22
N LEU A 477 -1.66 0.38 -21.11
CA LEU A 477 -2.41 0.56 -19.87
C LEU A 477 -2.72 2.04 -19.67
N ILE A 478 -4.01 2.38 -19.64
CA ILE A 478 -4.47 3.77 -19.51
C ILE A 478 -5.33 3.87 -18.27
N SER A 479 -4.91 4.68 -17.30
CA SER A 479 -5.72 5.04 -16.14
C SER A 479 -6.31 6.43 -16.32
N LEU A 480 -7.62 6.55 -16.09
CA LEU A 480 -8.38 7.78 -16.10
C LEU A 480 -8.88 8.05 -14.68
N ILE A 481 -8.44 9.16 -14.08
CA ILE A 481 -8.85 9.58 -12.73
C ILE A 481 -9.66 10.88 -12.86
N ASN A 482 -10.92 10.84 -12.45
CA ASN A 482 -11.83 11.97 -12.60
C ASN A 482 -11.63 13.00 -11.47
N LEU A 483 -11.01 14.15 -11.78
CA LEU A 483 -10.80 15.26 -10.83
C LEU A 483 -11.83 16.39 -11.01
N LYS A 484 -12.89 16.19 -11.80
CA LYS A 484 -13.91 17.24 -12.04
C LYS A 484 -14.62 17.62 -10.75
N GLY A 485 -14.61 18.92 -10.44
CA GLY A 485 -15.11 19.46 -9.18
C GLY A 485 -14.10 19.46 -8.02
N ASN A 486 -12.88 18.98 -8.25
CA ASN A 486 -11.84 18.88 -7.23
C ASN A 486 -10.57 19.66 -7.61
N ASP A 487 -9.82 20.09 -6.58
CA ASP A 487 -8.50 20.72 -6.73
C ASP A 487 -7.36 19.68 -6.73
N VAL A 488 -6.14 20.16 -6.96
CA VAL A 488 -4.94 19.32 -7.13
C VAL A 488 -4.28 18.90 -5.81
N ILE A 489 -4.71 19.45 -4.66
CA ILE A 489 -4.04 19.21 -3.36
C ILE A 489 -4.48 17.87 -2.80
N TRP A 490 -3.57 16.90 -2.66
CA TRP A 490 -3.97 15.54 -2.26
C TRP A 490 -4.41 15.48 -0.79
N ASN A 491 -3.82 16.28 0.11
CA ASN A 491 -4.18 16.32 1.53
C ASN A 491 -5.28 17.35 1.83
N LYS A 492 -6.40 17.27 1.11
CA LYS A 492 -7.56 18.13 1.28
C LYS A 492 -8.83 17.36 0.94
N GLY A 493 -9.93 17.64 1.61
CA GLY A 493 -11.22 17.00 1.40
C GLY A 493 -11.67 17.09 -0.05
N LYS A 494 -12.19 15.99 -0.58
CA LYS A 494 -12.68 15.87 -1.96
C LYS A 494 -14.17 15.60 -1.99
N LYS A 495 -14.76 15.77 -3.15
CA LYS A 495 -16.17 15.50 -3.41
C LYS A 495 -16.29 14.43 -4.48
N GLN A 496 -17.46 13.80 -4.54
CA GLN A 496 -17.82 12.96 -5.66
C GLN A 496 -17.56 13.72 -6.97
N PRO A 497 -16.73 13.19 -7.87
CA PRO A 497 -16.48 13.83 -9.14
C PRO A 497 -17.76 13.97 -9.96
N LYS A 498 -17.86 15.05 -10.74
CA LYS A 498 -19.01 15.25 -11.61
C LYS A 498 -19.04 14.17 -12.69
N MET A 499 -20.23 13.68 -13.00
CA MET A 499 -20.46 12.70 -14.06
C MET A 499 -20.04 13.30 -15.42
N ASN A 500 -19.36 12.50 -16.23
CA ASN A 500 -18.78 12.96 -17.49
C ASN A 500 -19.74 12.81 -18.67
N SER A 501 -19.48 13.58 -19.73
CA SER A 501 -20.00 13.30 -21.07
C SER A 501 -19.38 12.03 -21.63
N ALA A 502 -19.95 11.51 -22.73
CA ALA A 502 -19.33 10.44 -23.49
C ALA A 502 -17.92 10.88 -23.95
N ILE A 503 -16.93 10.05 -23.64
CA ILE A 503 -15.52 10.27 -23.99
C ILE A 503 -15.19 9.42 -25.20
N ASN A 504 -14.47 9.98 -26.17
CA ASN A 504 -13.93 9.24 -27.30
C ASN A 504 -12.41 9.15 -27.16
N LEU A 505 -11.87 7.94 -27.33
CA LEU A 505 -10.43 7.68 -27.33
C LEU A 505 -9.99 7.29 -28.73
N LYS A 506 -8.88 7.88 -29.19
CA LYS A 506 -8.18 7.50 -30.40
C LYS A 506 -6.74 7.17 -30.03
N ILE A 507 -6.37 5.91 -30.21
CA ILE A 507 -5.10 5.37 -29.74
C ILE A 507 -4.39 4.74 -30.91
N GLN A 508 -3.17 5.21 -31.21
CA GLN A 508 -2.33 4.59 -32.21
C GLN A 508 -1.92 3.19 -31.73
N VAL A 509 -2.01 2.22 -32.63
CA VAL A 509 -1.63 0.82 -32.37
C VAL A 509 -0.63 0.35 -33.42
N GLU A 510 0.50 -0.15 -32.94
CA GLU A 510 1.64 -0.57 -33.77
C GLU A 510 1.51 -2.02 -34.27
N LYS A 511 0.61 -2.77 -33.66
CA LYS A 511 0.39 -4.21 -33.83
C LYS A 511 -1.10 -4.53 -33.95
N GLU A 512 -1.42 -5.80 -34.20
CA GLU A 512 -2.80 -6.28 -34.14
C GLU A 512 -3.32 -6.17 -32.70
N VAL A 513 -4.58 -5.71 -32.56
CA VAL A 513 -5.23 -5.60 -31.25
C VAL A 513 -5.93 -6.90 -30.95
N GLU A 514 -5.48 -7.60 -29.91
CA GLU A 514 -6.05 -8.88 -29.49
C GLU A 514 -7.31 -8.68 -28.66
N ASP A 515 -7.25 -7.78 -27.67
CA ASP A 515 -8.37 -7.47 -26.79
C ASP A 515 -8.31 -6.04 -26.26
N VAL A 516 -9.48 -5.52 -25.90
CA VAL A 516 -9.65 -4.26 -25.19
C VAL A 516 -10.68 -4.44 -24.11
N TYR A 517 -10.28 -4.19 -22.86
CA TYR A 517 -11.19 -4.22 -21.73
C TYR A 517 -11.05 -3.00 -20.84
N ILE A 518 -12.15 -2.69 -20.17
CA ILE A 518 -12.28 -1.60 -19.21
C ILE A 518 -12.66 -2.16 -17.84
N SER A 519 -12.16 -1.54 -16.78
CA SER A 519 -12.45 -1.94 -15.40
C SER A 519 -12.35 -0.76 -14.44
N SER A 520 -13.00 -0.87 -13.29
CA SER A 520 -12.90 0.07 -12.18
C SER A 520 -13.04 -0.69 -10.85
N PRO A 521 -12.71 -0.10 -9.69
CA PRO A 521 -12.97 -0.75 -8.40
C PRO A 521 -14.43 -1.19 -8.22
N GLU A 522 -15.39 -0.39 -8.72
CA GLU A 522 -16.83 -0.70 -8.64
C GLU A 522 -17.28 -1.80 -9.61
N GLN A 523 -16.53 -1.99 -10.71
CA GLN A 523 -16.74 -3.02 -11.73
C GLN A 523 -15.39 -3.69 -12.01
N ALA A 524 -14.91 -4.45 -11.02
CA ALA A 524 -13.54 -4.98 -11.02
C ALA A 524 -13.32 -6.05 -12.10
N ALA A 525 -14.34 -6.86 -12.41
CA ALA A 525 -14.25 -7.83 -13.50
C ALA A 525 -14.12 -7.12 -14.86
N PRO A 526 -13.21 -7.58 -15.73
CA PRO A 526 -12.93 -6.92 -16.99
C PRO A 526 -14.12 -6.98 -17.92
N VAL A 527 -14.49 -5.83 -18.47
CA VAL A 527 -15.59 -5.70 -19.42
C VAL A 527 -15.00 -5.42 -20.79
N LYS A 528 -15.18 -6.35 -21.74
CA LYS A 528 -14.74 -6.14 -23.12
C LYS A 528 -15.42 -4.91 -23.72
N CYS A 529 -14.65 -4.06 -24.37
CA CYS A 529 -15.13 -2.84 -25.01
C CYS A 529 -15.20 -3.02 -26.53
N PRO A 530 -16.31 -2.61 -27.17
CA PRO A 530 -16.32 -2.48 -28.62
C PRO A 530 -15.36 -1.37 -29.05
N TYR A 531 -14.61 -1.64 -30.11
CA TYR A 531 -13.70 -0.67 -30.73
C TYR A 531 -13.74 -0.83 -32.25
N ASN A 532 -13.27 0.20 -32.96
CA ASN A 532 -13.04 0.16 -34.40
C ASN A 532 -11.57 0.48 -34.68
N ILE A 533 -10.99 -0.16 -35.69
CA ILE A 533 -9.66 0.21 -36.19
C ILE A 533 -9.84 0.93 -37.53
N VAL A 534 -9.24 2.12 -37.64
CA VAL A 534 -9.19 2.89 -38.88
C VAL A 534 -7.74 3.17 -39.27
N ALA A 535 -7.48 3.26 -40.58
CA ALA A 535 -6.19 3.70 -41.07
C ALA A 535 -6.07 5.23 -40.94
N GLY A 536 -5.04 5.71 -40.25
CA GLY A 536 -4.65 7.11 -40.17
C GLY A 536 -3.30 7.38 -40.85
N GLU A 537 -2.90 8.65 -40.89
CA GLU A 537 -1.63 9.05 -41.53
C GLU A 537 -0.39 8.47 -40.84
N ARG A 538 -0.47 8.18 -39.53
CA ARG A 538 0.63 7.63 -38.71
C ARG A 538 0.52 6.12 -38.44
N GLY A 539 -0.43 5.44 -39.06
CA GLY A 539 -0.67 4.01 -38.85
C GLY A 539 -2.12 3.71 -38.44
N ASN A 540 -2.34 2.52 -37.90
CA ASN A 540 -3.66 2.10 -37.43
C ASN A 540 -4.03 2.84 -36.14
N ILE A 541 -5.28 3.28 -36.07
CA ILE A 541 -5.84 3.99 -34.92
C ILE A 541 -7.02 3.19 -34.41
N LEU A 542 -6.94 2.76 -33.15
CA LEU A 542 -8.05 2.23 -32.39
C LEU A 542 -8.94 3.37 -31.90
N ILE A 543 -10.25 3.26 -32.17
CA ILE A 543 -11.28 4.21 -31.73
C ILE A 543 -12.26 3.49 -30.82
N MET A 544 -12.47 4.02 -29.61
CA MET A 544 -13.45 3.51 -28.66
C MET A 544 -14.18 4.63 -27.93
N ASP A 545 -15.43 4.36 -27.53
CA ASP A 545 -16.27 5.28 -26.77
C ASP A 545 -16.47 4.78 -25.34
N ILE A 546 -16.36 5.70 -24.38
CA ILE A 546 -16.60 5.45 -22.96
C ILE A 546 -17.79 6.29 -22.52
N ASN A 547 -18.93 5.62 -22.32
CA ASN A 547 -20.20 6.26 -22.00
C ASN A 547 -20.37 6.56 -20.50
N LYS A 548 -19.60 5.89 -19.65
CA LYS A 548 -19.62 6.09 -18.20
C LYS A 548 -18.19 6.01 -17.69
N LEU A 549 -17.69 7.10 -17.14
CA LEU A 549 -16.43 7.11 -16.43
C LEU A 549 -16.71 7.07 -14.92
N GLU A 550 -16.19 6.06 -14.25
CA GLU A 550 -16.15 6.03 -12.79
C GLU A 550 -15.06 6.99 -12.29
N MET A 551 -14.88 7.10 -10.97
CA MET A 551 -13.84 7.97 -10.43
C MET A 551 -12.43 7.55 -10.83
N TRP A 552 -12.20 6.24 -10.90
CA TRP A 552 -10.97 5.64 -11.43
C TRP A 552 -11.36 4.54 -12.40
N THR A 553 -10.92 4.68 -13.65
CA THR A 553 -11.19 3.72 -14.72
C THR A 553 -9.88 3.33 -15.38
N VAL A 554 -9.68 2.03 -15.58
CA VAL A 554 -8.50 1.46 -16.23
C VAL A 554 -8.93 0.81 -17.53
N ILE A 555 -8.16 1.07 -18.58
CA ILE A 555 -8.33 0.50 -19.91
C ILE A 555 -7.05 -0.23 -20.24
N VAL A 556 -7.19 -1.45 -20.74
CA VAL A 556 -6.07 -2.28 -21.20
C VAL A 556 -6.30 -2.64 -22.65
N ILE A 557 -5.28 -2.44 -23.46
CA ILE A 557 -5.23 -2.86 -24.87
C ILE A 557 -4.09 -3.87 -24.99
N LYS A 558 -4.43 -5.11 -25.33
CA LYS A 558 -3.46 -6.19 -25.61
C LYS A 558 -3.09 -6.18 -27.10
N LEU A 559 -1.81 -6.34 -27.39
CA LEU A 559 -1.24 -6.28 -28.74
C LEU A 559 -0.49 -7.57 -29.07
N GLY A 560 -0.72 -8.12 -30.26
CA GLY A 560 -0.19 -9.41 -30.74
C GLY A 560 1.07 -9.36 -31.60
#